data_AF-A0AAW6U7N5-F1
#
_entry.id   AF-A0AAW6U7N5-F1
#
_cell.length_a   1.000
_cell.length_b   1.000
_cell.length_c   1.000
_cell.angle_alpha   90.00
_cell.angle_beta   90.00
_cell.angle_gamma   90.00
#
_symmetry.space_group_name_H-M   'P 1'
#
loop_
_entity.id
_entity.type
_entity.pdbx_description
1 polymer ?
#
loop_
_entity_poly.entity_id
_entity_poly.type
_entity_poly.pdbx_seq_one_letter_code
_entity_poly.pdbx_strand_id
1 'polypeptide(L)'
;MKTGILIGYYVKSQEAREAFRRLRRKGYRRVAWVSKNTDGEIHIGDPFRWHRIFGAAMAFILLGGLATVVLLGFQWAGPMFSGLPSFLLPAVACGVIGVLLSVVWIRRSRFGVERKQLEDHTRWLVSGETALIVRTPIERLRIPVTILLESGETPPAVFLLHPQRESPPQDQEDQRPGGTTLSSAQIQEHAHRLATDRQLDSKPLRNTELLRRLERSRRWVQQVCLDLSEASHLQQSVSPTAEWLLDNEYILESNARDVRLNLPWRYYRQLPTLASEPNRGLPRIYGLAQELAAHTEMHLNEESILAFIEAYQSVGPLSIGELWAIPLMLRMVLIEGIGQLANRALTELREQGVADFWANRLITANRCDPNQVFSIMAELTETYSSPSPYFASQLIDYLYDEGAALAPVQGWLERTFHKSLDDLILLEKNRQTKDQLSIGNAFTSLRQLALLDWKECFERLSRVEQMLRQDPAGIYPQMDFATRDRYRRAVEDLRRGSGLEEEQVAQRALDLATGARPDSVADERSAHVGTYLIGEKRGDLAQLIGCRETLRFRARQWAYCHHSAVYFLGMTFFSAA
;
A
#
# COMPACT_ATOMS: atom_id res chain seq x y z
N MET A 1 11.99 -13.49 1.56
CA MET A 1 11.34 -14.08 0.37
C MET A 1 10.12 -14.85 0.84
N LYS A 2 8.92 -14.41 0.43
CA LYS A 2 7.65 -14.95 0.92
C LYS A 2 7.33 -16.26 0.17
N THR A 3 6.90 -17.30 0.88
CA THR A 3 6.68 -18.65 0.32
C THR A 3 5.21 -18.90 0.04
N GLY A 4 4.83 -19.24 -1.19
CA GLY A 4 3.51 -19.79 -1.50
C GLY A 4 3.42 -21.27 -1.14
N ILE A 5 2.19 -21.74 -0.96
CA ILE A 5 1.88 -23.16 -0.71
C ILE A 5 1.07 -23.64 -1.91
N LEU A 6 1.60 -24.63 -2.60
CA LEU A 6 0.96 -25.26 -3.76
C LEU A 6 0.56 -26.68 -3.39
N ILE A 7 -0.69 -27.02 -3.61
CA ILE A 7 -1.26 -28.31 -3.23
C ILE A 7 -1.88 -28.93 -4.47
N GLY A 8 -1.48 -30.15 -4.82
CA GLY A 8 -2.11 -30.93 -5.89
C GLY A 8 -2.78 -32.17 -5.32
N TYR A 9 -4.07 -32.36 -5.62
CA TYR A 9 -4.82 -33.55 -5.27
C TYR A 9 -4.98 -34.47 -6.47
N TYR A 10 -4.51 -35.71 -6.29
CA TYR A 10 -4.51 -36.74 -7.32
C TYR A 10 -5.44 -37.88 -6.92
N VAL A 11 -6.24 -38.33 -7.88
CA VAL A 11 -7.04 -39.55 -7.74
C VAL A 11 -6.15 -40.80 -7.74
N LYS A 12 -5.07 -40.81 -8.54
CA LYS A 12 -4.13 -41.94 -8.59
C LYS A 12 -2.85 -41.63 -7.80
N SER A 13 -2.55 -42.43 -6.77
CA SER A 13 -1.34 -42.26 -5.95
C SER A 13 -0.02 -42.38 -6.74
N GLN A 14 -0.01 -43.14 -7.84
CA GLN A 14 1.18 -43.30 -8.67
C GLN A 14 1.59 -42.01 -9.39
N GLU A 15 0.61 -41.25 -9.90
CA GLU A 15 0.81 -39.97 -10.59
C GLU A 15 1.38 -38.92 -9.62
N ALA A 16 0.82 -38.83 -8.41
CA ALA A 16 1.35 -37.96 -7.35
C ALA A 16 2.82 -38.29 -6.99
N ARG A 17 3.16 -39.58 -6.91
CA ARG A 17 4.53 -40.03 -6.64
C ARG A 17 5.49 -39.72 -7.80
N GLU A 18 5.00 -39.71 -9.04
CA GLU A 18 5.80 -39.29 -10.18
C GLU A 18 6.06 -37.78 -10.16
N ALA A 19 5.02 -36.97 -9.97
CA ALA A 19 5.13 -35.52 -9.79
C ALA A 19 6.13 -35.16 -8.69
N PHE A 20 6.04 -35.83 -7.54
CA PHE A 20 6.98 -35.70 -6.43
C PHE A 20 8.44 -35.98 -6.85
N ARG A 21 8.69 -37.07 -7.58
CA ARG A 21 10.03 -37.42 -8.06
C ARG A 21 10.56 -36.37 -9.04
N ARG A 22 9.72 -35.87 -9.96
CA ARG A 22 10.09 -34.81 -10.92
C ARG A 22 10.44 -33.50 -10.22
N LEU A 23 9.65 -33.07 -9.24
CA LEU A 23 9.92 -31.88 -8.42
C LEU A 23 11.27 -31.98 -7.68
N ARG A 24 11.55 -33.14 -7.09
CA ARG A 24 12.83 -33.38 -6.38
C ARG A 24 14.03 -33.33 -7.34
N ARG A 25 13.92 -33.89 -8.54
CA ARG A 25 14.97 -33.81 -9.57
C ARG A 25 15.27 -32.38 -9.99
N LYS A 26 14.26 -31.51 -10.05
CA LYS A 26 14.43 -30.07 -10.33
C LYS A 26 14.88 -29.22 -9.12
N GLY A 27 15.22 -29.85 -7.99
CA GLY A 27 15.79 -29.15 -6.83
C GLY A 27 14.78 -28.62 -5.81
N TYR A 28 13.48 -28.91 -5.96
CA TYR A 28 12.47 -28.55 -4.96
C TYR A 28 12.58 -29.48 -3.74
N ARG A 29 13.16 -28.96 -2.66
CA ARG A 29 13.44 -29.74 -1.44
C ARG A 29 12.29 -29.73 -0.42
N ARG A 30 11.40 -28.74 -0.50
CA ARG A 30 10.27 -28.53 0.42
C ARG A 30 8.97 -29.08 -0.18
N VAL A 31 8.95 -30.40 -0.36
CA VAL A 31 7.81 -31.12 -0.94
C VAL A 31 7.49 -32.33 -0.06
N ALA A 32 6.21 -32.58 0.17
CA ALA A 32 5.71 -33.75 0.89
C ALA A 32 4.43 -34.26 0.22
N TRP A 33 4.13 -35.55 0.34
CA TRP A 33 2.85 -36.11 -0.12
C TRP A 33 2.21 -36.96 0.97
N VAL A 34 0.88 -36.99 0.96
CA VAL A 34 0.03 -37.75 1.88
C VAL A 34 -1.02 -38.47 1.05
N SER A 35 -1.18 -39.78 1.23
CA SER A 35 -2.25 -40.56 0.61
C SER A 35 -3.15 -41.20 1.65
N LYS A 36 -4.43 -41.32 1.33
CA LYS A 36 -5.39 -42.12 2.09
C LYS A 36 -5.78 -43.32 1.24
N ASN A 37 -5.51 -44.53 1.68
CA ASN A 37 -5.90 -45.73 0.96
C ASN A 37 -7.43 -45.95 1.05
N THR A 38 -7.95 -46.89 0.26
CA THR A 38 -9.36 -47.31 0.29
C THR A 38 -9.79 -47.84 1.66
N ASP A 39 -8.85 -48.40 2.43
CA ASP A 39 -9.10 -48.93 3.78
C ASP A 39 -9.04 -47.85 4.87
N GLY A 40 -8.87 -46.57 4.49
CA GLY A 40 -8.78 -45.44 5.40
C GLY A 40 -7.40 -45.23 6.04
N GLU A 41 -6.43 -46.11 5.77
CA GLU A 41 -5.06 -45.95 6.24
C GLU A 41 -4.35 -44.76 5.58
N ILE A 42 -3.69 -43.94 6.40
CA ILE A 42 -2.93 -42.76 5.95
C ILE A 42 -1.47 -43.13 5.76
N HIS A 43 -0.94 -42.87 4.57
CA HIS A 43 0.49 -42.98 4.28
C HIS A 43 1.07 -41.61 3.98
N ILE A 44 2.02 -41.19 4.83
CA ILE A 44 2.80 -39.98 4.63
C ILE A 44 4.14 -40.36 4.03
N GLY A 45 4.40 -39.88 2.81
CA GLY A 45 5.68 -40.05 2.15
C GLY A 45 6.72 -39.11 2.74
N ASP A 46 7.58 -39.63 3.62
CA ASP A 46 8.67 -38.86 4.25
C ASP A 46 9.97 -38.93 3.41
N PRO A 47 10.41 -37.83 2.76
CA PRO A 47 11.61 -37.81 1.92
C PRO A 47 12.92 -38.06 2.68
N PHE A 48 12.92 -38.02 4.01
CA PHE A 48 14.14 -38.02 4.81
C PHE A 48 14.41 -39.33 5.57
N ARG A 49 13.60 -40.39 5.39
CA ARG A 49 13.85 -41.69 6.06
C ARG A 49 15.28 -42.20 5.84
N TRP A 50 15.76 -42.18 4.60
CA TRP A 50 17.12 -42.65 4.28
C TRP A 50 18.22 -41.72 4.77
N HIS A 51 18.06 -40.39 4.65
CA HIS A 51 19.05 -39.45 5.15
C HIS A 51 19.14 -39.45 6.69
N ARG A 52 18.06 -39.79 7.39
CA ARG A 52 18.06 -40.05 8.83
C ARG A 52 18.84 -41.30 9.19
N ILE A 53 18.62 -42.39 8.46
CA ILE A 53 19.34 -43.66 8.68
C ILE A 53 20.83 -43.45 8.40
N PHE A 54 21.18 -42.82 7.28
CA PHE A 54 22.58 -42.51 6.94
C PHE A 54 23.21 -41.49 7.87
N GLY A 55 22.50 -40.42 8.25
CA GLY A 55 23.01 -39.39 9.17
C GLY A 55 23.16 -39.91 10.61
N ALA A 56 22.26 -40.77 11.06
CA ALA A 56 22.37 -41.45 12.35
C ALA A 56 23.50 -42.48 12.33
N ALA A 57 23.63 -43.28 11.27
CA ALA A 57 24.73 -44.22 11.11
C ALA A 57 26.09 -43.51 11.03
N MET A 58 26.19 -42.42 10.26
CA MET A 58 27.41 -41.61 10.16
C MET A 58 27.76 -40.96 11.51
N ALA A 59 26.77 -40.42 12.23
CA ALA A 59 27.00 -39.87 13.58
C ALA A 59 27.43 -40.95 14.58
N PHE A 60 26.84 -42.15 14.50
CA PHE A 60 27.24 -43.31 15.31
C PHE A 60 28.69 -43.70 15.02
N ILE A 61 29.07 -43.79 13.75
CA ILE A 61 30.43 -44.17 13.32
C ILE A 61 31.44 -43.10 13.71
N LEU A 62 31.14 -41.82 13.48
CA LEU A 62 32.05 -40.73 13.79
C LEU A 62 32.24 -40.53 15.30
N LEU A 63 31.16 -40.46 16.08
CA LEU A 63 31.27 -40.26 17.53
C LEU A 63 31.72 -41.52 18.27
N GLY A 64 31.23 -42.70 17.87
CA GLY A 64 31.69 -43.98 18.41
C GLY A 64 33.16 -44.23 18.07
N GLY A 65 33.55 -44.00 16.81
CA GLY A 65 34.93 -44.13 16.34
C GLY A 65 35.88 -43.15 17.03
N LEU A 66 35.51 -41.87 17.12
CA LEU A 66 36.30 -40.86 17.83
C LEU A 66 36.47 -41.22 19.31
N ALA A 67 35.40 -41.65 19.98
CA ALA A 67 35.48 -42.10 21.37
C ALA A 67 36.43 -43.30 21.54
N THR A 68 36.39 -44.26 20.60
CA THR A 68 37.29 -45.41 20.60
C THR A 68 38.76 -44.98 20.44
N VAL A 69 39.04 -44.07 19.50
CA VAL A 69 40.41 -43.55 19.26
C VAL A 69 40.93 -42.78 20.48
N VAL A 70 40.10 -41.97 21.12
CA VAL A 70 40.47 -41.23 22.34
C VAL A 70 40.75 -42.19 23.51
N LEU A 71 39.91 -43.22 23.68
CA LEU A 71 40.08 -44.23 24.74
C LEU A 71 41.33 -45.10 24.54
N LEU A 72 41.68 -45.43 23.29
CA LEU A 72 42.92 -46.12 22.93
C LEU A 72 44.15 -45.22 23.10
N GLY A 73 44.06 -43.95 22.68
CA GLY A 73 45.17 -42.99 22.76
C GLY A 73 45.55 -42.59 24.18
N PHE A 74 44.60 -42.58 25.11
CA PHE A 74 44.85 -42.27 26.53
C PHE A 74 45.30 -43.46 27.39
N GLN A 75 45.52 -44.64 26.80
CA GLN A 75 45.87 -45.88 27.54
C GLN A 75 44.98 -46.09 28.78
N TRP A 76 43.67 -45.91 28.64
CA TRP A 76 42.75 -46.13 29.76
C TRP A 76 42.57 -47.64 29.97
N ALA A 77 43.53 -48.25 30.67
CA ALA A 77 43.54 -49.66 31.03
C ALA A 77 42.52 -49.93 32.15
N GLY A 78 41.23 -49.91 31.80
CA GLY A 78 40.18 -50.45 32.66
C GLY A 78 40.18 -51.99 32.63
N PRO A 79 39.93 -52.68 33.76
CA PRO A 79 39.95 -54.13 33.84
C PRO A 79 39.00 -54.76 32.81
N MET A 80 39.48 -55.81 32.14
CA MET A 80 38.76 -56.55 31.11
C MET A 80 37.62 -57.34 31.77
N PHE A 81 36.42 -56.76 31.86
CA PHE A 81 35.23 -57.49 32.30
C PHE A 81 34.73 -58.38 31.14
N SER A 82 34.69 -59.69 31.39
CA SER A 82 33.98 -60.70 30.58
C SER A 82 34.33 -60.78 29.09
N GLY A 83 35.63 -60.80 28.74
CA GLY A 83 36.08 -61.13 27.38
C GLY A 83 35.80 -60.08 26.28
N LEU A 84 35.19 -58.95 26.64
CA LEU A 84 35.02 -57.80 25.76
C LEU A 84 36.02 -56.69 26.15
N PRO A 85 36.68 -56.04 25.18
CA PRO A 85 37.53 -54.91 25.48
C PRO A 85 36.77 -53.79 26.21
N SER A 86 37.34 -53.25 27.29
CA SER A 86 36.73 -52.26 28.18
C SER A 86 36.34 -50.94 27.49
N PHE A 87 36.88 -50.66 26.31
CA PHE A 87 36.54 -49.49 25.49
C PHE A 87 35.26 -49.63 24.66
N LEU A 88 34.71 -50.84 24.47
CA LEU A 88 33.54 -51.04 23.61
C LEU A 88 32.26 -50.44 24.21
N LEU A 89 32.06 -50.57 25.52
CA LEU A 89 30.83 -50.13 26.17
C LEU A 89 30.67 -48.59 26.16
N PRO A 90 31.72 -47.79 26.49
CA PRO A 90 31.67 -46.33 26.37
C PRO A 90 31.57 -45.84 24.91
N ALA A 91 32.22 -46.54 23.97
CA ALA A 91 32.15 -46.20 22.54
C ALA A 91 30.74 -46.39 21.98
N VAL A 92 30.07 -47.49 22.33
CA VAL A 92 28.67 -47.73 21.97
C VAL A 92 27.77 -46.68 22.63
N ALA A 93 27.99 -46.34 23.90
CA ALA A 93 27.22 -45.30 24.59
C ALA A 93 27.35 -43.92 23.90
N CYS A 94 28.57 -43.52 23.52
CA CYS A 94 28.81 -42.28 22.77
C CYS A 94 28.18 -42.32 21.37
N GLY A 95 28.25 -43.46 20.68
CA GLY A 95 27.56 -43.68 19.41
C GLY A 95 26.05 -43.52 19.55
N VAL A 96 25.43 -44.10 20.58
CA VAL A 96 23.99 -43.98 20.87
C VAL A 96 23.61 -42.54 21.21
N ILE A 97 24.41 -41.82 21.99
CA ILE A 97 24.21 -40.39 22.26
C ILE A 97 24.31 -39.58 20.96
N GLY A 98 25.26 -39.91 20.08
CA GLY A 98 25.40 -39.33 18.75
C GLY A 98 24.18 -39.57 17.85
N VAL A 99 23.61 -40.77 17.90
CA VAL A 99 22.34 -41.09 17.22
C VAL A 99 21.20 -40.27 17.82
N LEU A 100 21.09 -40.16 19.14
CA LEU A 100 20.05 -39.38 19.80
C LEU A 100 20.16 -37.89 19.44
N LEU A 101 21.37 -37.31 19.47
CA LEU A 101 21.62 -35.91 19.06
C LEU A 101 21.36 -35.69 17.58
N SER A 102 21.75 -36.63 16.70
CA SER A 102 21.45 -36.59 15.26
C SER A 102 19.96 -36.68 15.01
N VAL A 103 19.24 -37.55 15.73
CA VAL A 103 17.77 -37.65 15.67
C VAL A 103 17.12 -36.36 16.18
N VAL A 104 17.63 -35.73 17.24
CA VAL A 104 17.11 -34.44 17.75
C VAL A 104 17.40 -33.30 16.78
N TRP A 105 18.59 -33.23 16.19
CA TRP A 105 18.99 -32.21 15.21
C TRP A 105 18.19 -32.35 13.90
N ILE A 106 18.01 -33.58 13.41
CA ILE A 106 17.18 -33.87 12.23
C ILE A 106 15.68 -33.72 12.55
N ARG A 107 15.26 -33.96 13.81
CA ARG A 107 13.91 -33.60 14.29
C ARG A 107 13.71 -32.09 14.32
N ARG A 108 14.76 -31.28 14.53
CA ARG A 108 14.70 -29.81 14.47
C ARG A 108 14.70 -29.30 13.03
N SER A 109 15.31 -30.01 12.08
CA SER A 109 15.21 -29.76 10.63
C SER A 109 13.94 -30.38 10.00
N ARG A 110 12.89 -30.59 10.79
CA ARG A 110 11.65 -31.26 10.38
C ARG A 110 10.94 -30.45 9.32
N PHE A 111 10.95 -31.02 8.12
CA PHE A 111 10.13 -30.66 6.97
C PHE A 111 10.32 -29.22 6.48
N GLY A 112 10.47 -29.05 5.17
CA GLY A 112 10.31 -27.73 4.57
C GLY A 112 8.88 -27.17 4.68
N VAL A 113 7.96 -27.86 5.36
CA VAL A 113 6.50 -27.67 5.44
C VAL A 113 6.06 -27.99 6.89
N GLU A 114 5.19 -27.20 7.51
CA GLU A 114 4.85 -27.40 8.93
C GLU A 114 4.03 -28.67 9.16
N ARG A 115 4.30 -29.40 10.26
CA ARG A 115 3.60 -30.66 10.58
C ARG A 115 2.09 -30.47 10.74
N LYS A 116 1.68 -29.32 11.28
CA LYS A 116 0.26 -28.94 11.40
C LYS A 116 -0.43 -28.91 10.03
N GLN A 117 0.20 -28.28 9.03
CA GLN A 117 -0.33 -28.21 7.66
C GLN A 117 -0.51 -29.59 7.01
N LEU A 118 0.42 -30.53 7.28
CA LEU A 118 0.31 -31.91 6.82
C LEU A 118 -0.83 -32.66 7.52
N GLU A 119 -1.01 -32.45 8.83
CA GLU A 119 -2.07 -33.05 9.62
C GLU A 119 -3.46 -32.50 9.21
N ASP A 120 -3.57 -31.20 8.92
CA ASP A 120 -4.80 -30.57 8.43
C ASP A 120 -5.21 -31.17 7.07
N HIS A 121 -4.27 -31.26 6.11
CA HIS A 121 -4.59 -31.80 4.78
C HIS A 121 -4.86 -33.30 4.78
N THR A 122 -4.38 -34.01 5.80
CA THR A 122 -4.71 -35.43 6.00
C THR A 122 -6.20 -35.62 6.31
N ARG A 123 -6.83 -34.68 7.01
CA ARG A 123 -8.26 -34.72 7.35
C ARG A 123 -9.15 -34.46 6.14
N TRP A 124 -8.66 -33.67 5.19
CA TRP A 124 -9.38 -33.30 3.96
C TRP A 124 -9.20 -34.28 2.80
N LEU A 125 -8.46 -35.37 3.01
CA LEU A 125 -8.28 -36.42 2.02
C LEU A 125 -9.47 -37.37 2.01
N VAL A 126 -9.96 -37.62 0.80
CA VAL A 126 -10.94 -38.67 0.52
C VAL A 126 -10.23 -40.01 0.31
N SER A 127 -10.92 -41.12 0.56
CA SER A 127 -10.36 -42.47 0.35
C SER A 127 -9.92 -42.68 -1.10
N GLY A 128 -8.67 -43.13 -1.30
CA GLY A 128 -8.04 -43.29 -2.61
C GLY A 128 -7.27 -42.06 -3.10
N GLU A 129 -7.42 -40.90 -2.48
CA GLU A 129 -6.81 -39.64 -2.92
C GLU A 129 -5.39 -39.46 -2.36
N THR A 130 -4.54 -38.75 -3.10
CA THR A 130 -3.20 -38.35 -2.67
C THR A 130 -2.98 -36.85 -2.83
N ALA A 131 -2.67 -36.16 -1.74
CA ALA A 131 -2.29 -34.75 -1.71
C ALA A 131 -0.78 -34.60 -1.80
N LEU A 132 -0.31 -33.72 -2.68
CA LEU A 132 1.09 -33.34 -2.85
C LEU A 132 1.23 -31.86 -2.49
N ILE A 133 2.01 -31.56 -1.45
CA ILE A 133 2.19 -30.21 -0.90
C ILE A 133 3.60 -29.73 -1.21
N VAL A 134 3.71 -28.56 -1.85
CA VAL A 134 4.95 -27.90 -2.25
C VAL A 134 5.00 -26.51 -1.62
N ARG A 135 6.06 -26.20 -0.86
CA ARG A 135 6.29 -24.86 -0.31
C ARG A 135 7.51 -24.21 -0.98
N THR A 136 7.30 -23.16 -1.76
CA THR A 136 8.37 -22.50 -2.52
C THR A 136 8.11 -20.99 -2.60
N PRO A 137 9.13 -20.13 -2.78
CA PRO A 137 8.91 -18.73 -3.12
C PRO A 137 7.97 -18.58 -4.32
N ILE A 138 7.11 -17.56 -4.29
CA ILE A 138 6.03 -17.37 -5.28
C ILE A 138 6.60 -17.29 -6.71
N GLU A 139 7.68 -16.53 -6.89
CA GLU A 139 8.43 -16.37 -8.16
C GLU A 139 8.91 -17.69 -8.79
N ARG A 140 8.98 -18.78 -8.01
CA ARG A 140 9.45 -20.11 -8.46
C ARG A 140 8.32 -21.13 -8.58
N LEU A 141 7.06 -20.72 -8.45
CA LEU A 141 5.89 -21.60 -8.48
C LEU A 141 5.52 -22.07 -9.89
N ARG A 142 5.92 -21.34 -10.94
CA ARG A 142 5.61 -21.71 -12.33
C ARG A 142 5.96 -23.15 -12.66
N ILE A 143 7.23 -23.52 -12.41
CA ILE A 143 7.73 -24.87 -12.71
C ILE A 143 6.96 -25.94 -11.92
N PRO A 144 6.72 -25.80 -10.60
CA PRO A 144 5.90 -26.74 -9.84
C PRO A 144 4.46 -26.85 -10.33
N VAL A 145 3.80 -25.74 -10.65
CA VAL A 145 2.42 -25.74 -11.17
C VAL A 145 2.36 -26.53 -12.48
N THR A 146 3.26 -26.25 -13.43
CA THR A 146 3.34 -27.00 -14.69
C THR A 146 3.59 -28.48 -14.45
N ILE A 147 4.53 -28.83 -13.55
CA ILE A 147 4.81 -30.24 -13.24
C ILE A 147 3.60 -30.95 -12.65
N LEU A 148 2.82 -30.29 -11.80
CA LEU A 148 1.62 -30.88 -11.23
C LEU A 148 0.58 -31.14 -12.32
N LEU A 149 0.31 -30.15 -13.18
CA LEU A 149 -0.69 -30.26 -14.25
C LEU A 149 -0.31 -31.30 -15.31
N GLU A 150 0.98 -31.48 -15.63
CA GLU A 150 1.47 -32.41 -16.67
C GLU A 150 1.73 -33.85 -16.17
N SER A 151 1.46 -34.15 -14.90
CA SER A 151 1.94 -35.40 -14.26
C SER A 151 0.95 -36.57 -14.23
N GLY A 152 -0.19 -36.44 -14.91
CA GLY A 152 -1.21 -37.50 -14.96
C GLY A 152 -2.05 -37.46 -16.24
N GLU A 153 -2.75 -38.55 -16.52
CA GLU A 153 -3.72 -38.62 -17.63
C GLU A 153 -4.97 -37.76 -17.34
N THR A 154 -5.33 -37.66 -16.06
CA THR A 154 -6.38 -36.78 -15.55
C THR A 154 -5.74 -35.59 -14.84
N PRO A 155 -6.06 -34.33 -15.20
CA PRO A 155 -5.49 -33.17 -14.55
C PRO A 155 -5.88 -33.15 -13.06
N PRO A 156 -4.90 -33.07 -12.14
CA PRO A 156 -5.19 -33.01 -10.70
C PRO A 156 -5.84 -31.68 -10.32
N ALA A 157 -6.57 -31.66 -9.20
CA ALA A 157 -7.04 -30.41 -8.62
C ALA A 157 -5.86 -29.71 -7.94
N VAL A 158 -5.44 -28.55 -8.47
CA VAL A 158 -4.26 -27.83 -8.01
C VAL A 158 -4.68 -26.50 -7.39
N PHE A 159 -4.35 -26.30 -6.12
CA PHE A 159 -4.65 -25.11 -5.35
C PHE A 159 -3.38 -24.37 -5.01
N LEU A 160 -3.37 -23.07 -5.30
CA LEU A 160 -2.32 -22.18 -4.84
C LEU A 160 -2.84 -21.33 -3.69
N LEU A 161 -2.34 -21.60 -2.49
CA LEU A 161 -2.66 -20.85 -1.29
C LEU A 161 -1.58 -19.80 -1.02
N HIS A 162 -2.00 -18.55 -1.11
CA HIS A 162 -1.19 -17.41 -0.68
C HIS A 162 -1.31 -17.26 0.84
N PRO A 163 -0.21 -17.33 1.61
CA PRO A 163 -0.29 -17.14 3.06
C PRO A 163 -0.77 -15.72 3.39
N GLN A 164 -1.44 -15.56 4.54
CA GLN A 164 -1.78 -14.24 5.08
C GLN A 164 -0.52 -13.40 5.15
N ARG A 165 -0.50 -12.29 4.42
CA ARG A 165 0.44 -11.21 4.67
C ARG A 165 -0.14 -10.37 5.79
N GLU A 166 0.73 -9.81 6.62
CA GLU A 166 0.34 -8.66 7.43
C GLU A 166 -0.27 -7.63 6.48
N SER A 167 -1.53 -7.28 6.71
CA SER A 167 -2.16 -6.10 6.14
C SER A 167 -1.23 -4.90 6.38
N PRO A 168 -1.27 -3.85 5.55
CA PRO A 168 -0.61 -2.59 5.91
C PRO A 168 -1.00 -2.21 7.36
N PRO A 169 -0.13 -1.51 8.12
CA PRO A 169 -0.42 -1.16 9.51
C PRO A 169 -1.83 -0.56 9.63
N GLN A 170 -2.60 -1.03 10.63
CA GLN A 170 -4.04 -0.83 10.84
C GLN A 170 -4.55 0.63 10.75
N ASP A 171 -3.65 1.61 10.72
CA ASP A 171 -3.96 3.02 10.49
C ASP A 171 -4.68 3.32 9.14
N GLN A 172 -4.78 2.34 8.22
CA GLN A 172 -5.34 2.53 6.86
C GLN A 172 -6.76 1.98 6.65
N GLU A 173 -7.29 1.09 7.51
CA GLU A 173 -8.61 0.48 7.28
C GLU A 173 -9.77 1.46 7.48
N ASP A 174 -9.62 2.44 8.37
CA ASP A 174 -10.68 3.42 8.73
C ASP A 174 -10.70 4.69 7.85
N GLN A 175 -9.76 4.87 6.92
CA GLN A 175 -9.62 6.13 6.17
C GLN A 175 -9.95 5.95 4.70
N ARG A 176 -10.94 5.11 4.36
CA ARG A 176 -11.56 5.25 3.04
C ARG A 176 -12.10 6.68 2.95
N PRO A 177 -12.00 7.34 1.79
CA PRO A 177 -12.88 8.44 1.44
C PRO A 177 -14.32 7.88 1.35
N GLY A 178 -14.90 7.50 2.49
CA GLY A 178 -16.16 6.78 2.63
C GLY A 178 -17.31 7.76 2.68
N GLY A 179 -17.46 8.54 1.62
CA GLY A 179 -18.59 9.44 1.45
C GLY A 179 -19.72 8.76 0.66
N THR A 180 -20.97 9.10 0.96
CA THR A 180 -22.04 8.97 -0.03
C THR A 180 -21.69 9.86 -1.22
N THR A 181 -21.88 9.38 -2.44
CA THR A 181 -21.69 10.22 -3.63
C THR A 181 -22.63 11.40 -3.57
N LEU A 182 -22.07 12.59 -3.78
CA LEU A 182 -22.82 13.84 -3.74
C LEU A 182 -22.92 14.43 -5.15
N SER A 183 -24.05 15.07 -5.46
CA SER A 183 -24.15 15.86 -6.69
C SER A 183 -23.27 17.12 -6.60
N SER A 184 -22.98 17.76 -7.74
CA SER A 184 -22.15 18.98 -7.79
C SER A 184 -22.63 20.06 -6.81
N ALA A 185 -23.94 20.31 -6.75
CA ALA A 185 -24.53 21.28 -5.82
C ALA A 185 -24.36 20.86 -4.34
N GLN A 186 -24.51 19.56 -4.04
CA GLN A 186 -24.32 19.06 -2.69
C GLN A 186 -22.86 19.10 -2.24
N ILE A 187 -21.91 18.93 -3.16
CA ILE A 187 -20.47 19.04 -2.91
C ILE A 187 -20.09 20.49 -2.56
N GLN A 188 -20.64 21.47 -3.26
CA GLN A 188 -20.42 22.89 -2.94
C GLN A 188 -20.98 23.25 -1.56
N GLU A 189 -22.20 22.80 -1.26
CA GLU A 189 -22.80 22.98 0.06
C GLU A 189 -21.99 22.29 1.17
N HIS A 190 -21.44 21.11 0.89
CA HIS A 190 -20.51 20.43 1.79
C HIS A 190 -19.24 21.26 2.01
N ALA A 191 -18.70 21.89 0.97
CA ALA A 191 -17.54 22.78 1.08
C ALA A 191 -17.82 23.99 1.99
N HIS A 192 -18.99 24.62 1.89
CA HIS A 192 -19.40 25.70 2.79
C HIS A 192 -19.48 25.26 4.25
N ARG A 193 -20.08 24.08 4.50
CA ARG A 193 -20.14 23.50 5.85
C ARG A 193 -18.75 23.22 6.42
N LEU A 194 -17.86 22.60 5.63
CA LEU A 194 -16.48 22.36 6.03
C LEU A 194 -15.71 23.64 6.37
N ALA A 195 -15.99 24.74 5.68
CA ALA A 195 -15.35 26.02 5.96
C ALA A 195 -15.83 26.65 7.27
N THR A 196 -17.08 26.39 7.66
CA THR A 196 -17.67 26.90 8.91
C THR A 196 -17.21 26.10 10.13
N ASP A 197 -17.12 24.78 10.01
CA ASP A 197 -16.90 23.89 11.15
C ASP A 197 -15.42 23.69 11.51
N ARG A 198 -14.50 23.90 10.57
CA ARG A 198 -13.08 23.53 10.75
C ARG A 198 -12.29 24.57 11.54
N GLN A 199 -11.73 24.13 12.66
CA GLN A 199 -10.78 24.91 13.46
C GLN A 199 -9.33 24.61 13.06
N LEU A 200 -8.56 25.67 12.81
CA LEU A 200 -7.13 25.60 12.54
C LEU A 200 -6.34 25.46 13.84
N ASP A 201 -5.28 24.66 13.80
CA ASP A 201 -4.38 24.51 14.94
C ASP A 201 -3.48 25.74 15.07
N SER A 202 -3.55 26.40 16.22
CA SER A 202 -2.70 27.54 16.58
C SER A 202 -1.23 27.15 16.78
N LYS A 203 -0.92 25.86 17.03
CA LYS A 203 0.43 25.35 17.25
C LYS A 203 0.66 24.07 16.43
N PRO A 204 0.85 24.19 15.10
CA PRO A 204 0.93 23.05 14.21
C PRO A 204 2.03 22.07 14.62
N LEU A 205 1.66 20.79 14.78
CA LEU A 205 2.59 19.69 14.96
C LEU A 205 3.46 19.56 13.71
N ARG A 206 4.77 19.74 13.89
CA ARG A 206 5.76 19.65 12.79
C ARG A 206 6.07 18.18 12.47
N ASN A 207 5.13 17.50 11.82
CA ASN A 207 5.24 16.08 11.43
C ASN A 207 5.63 15.95 9.94
N THR A 208 5.98 14.74 9.50
CA THR A 208 6.19 14.30 8.11
C THR A 208 5.28 13.12 7.74
N GLU A 209 4.16 12.95 8.44
CA GLU A 209 3.32 11.76 8.34
C GLU A 209 2.76 11.57 6.93
N LEU A 210 2.27 12.62 6.25
CA LEU A 210 1.77 12.47 4.88
C LEU A 210 2.83 12.00 3.89
N LEU A 211 4.06 12.51 3.99
CA LEU A 211 5.16 12.04 3.15
C LEU A 211 5.51 10.56 3.45
N ARG A 212 5.40 10.16 4.72
CA ARG A 212 5.58 8.75 5.12
C ARG A 212 4.44 7.86 4.64
N ARG A 213 3.18 8.32 4.71
CA ARG A 213 1.99 7.64 4.20
C ARG A 213 2.08 7.43 2.69
N LEU A 214 2.43 8.48 1.94
CA LEU A 214 2.65 8.39 0.50
C LEU A 214 3.67 7.29 0.14
N GLU A 215 4.83 7.30 0.80
CA GLU A 215 5.89 6.31 0.50
C GLU A 215 5.50 4.89 0.94
N ARG A 216 4.73 4.73 2.02
CA ARG A 216 4.15 3.44 2.42
C ARG A 216 3.16 2.95 1.37
N SER A 217 2.19 3.78 0.96
CA SER A 217 1.18 3.44 -0.05
C SER A 217 1.84 3.10 -1.39
N ARG A 218 2.82 3.87 -1.84
CA ARG A 218 3.58 3.61 -3.06
C ARG A 218 4.26 2.23 -3.03
N ARG A 219 5.06 1.97 -1.99
CA ARG A 219 5.74 0.66 -1.84
C ARG A 219 4.76 -0.50 -1.70
N TRP A 220 3.64 -0.27 -1.04
CA TRP A 220 2.61 -1.29 -0.87
C TRP A 220 1.98 -1.66 -2.21
N VAL A 221 1.54 -0.67 -2.99
CA VAL A 221 1.01 -0.90 -4.33
C VAL A 221 2.01 -1.66 -5.20
N GLN A 222 3.27 -1.24 -5.20
CA GLN A 222 4.32 -1.93 -5.95
C GLN A 222 4.44 -3.42 -5.54
N GLN A 223 4.39 -3.73 -4.24
CA GLN A 223 4.41 -5.13 -3.78
C GLN A 223 3.17 -5.90 -4.21
N VAL A 224 2.00 -5.28 -4.17
CA VAL A 224 0.75 -5.89 -4.60
C VAL A 224 0.77 -6.17 -6.11
N CYS A 225 1.24 -5.22 -6.94
CA CYS A 225 1.40 -5.42 -8.38
C CYS A 225 2.29 -6.62 -8.70
N LEU A 226 3.41 -6.79 -7.98
CA LEU A 226 4.27 -7.97 -8.13
C LEU A 226 3.52 -9.28 -7.84
N ASP A 227 2.72 -9.32 -6.77
CA ASP A 227 1.96 -10.51 -6.40
C ASP A 227 0.85 -10.84 -7.42
N LEU A 228 0.12 -9.82 -7.85
CA LEU A 228 -0.96 -9.95 -8.83
C LEU A 228 -0.42 -10.33 -10.21
N SER A 229 0.75 -9.81 -10.57
CA SER A 229 1.46 -10.18 -11.81
C SER A 229 1.88 -11.64 -11.78
N GLU A 230 2.41 -12.14 -10.66
CA GLU A 230 2.73 -13.56 -10.48
C GLU A 230 1.47 -14.43 -10.55
N ALA A 231 0.35 -13.99 -9.95
CA ALA A 231 -0.92 -14.71 -10.02
C ALA A 231 -1.46 -14.80 -11.46
N SER A 232 -1.45 -13.68 -12.19
CA SER A 232 -1.79 -13.63 -13.62
C SER A 232 -0.90 -14.55 -14.46
N HIS A 233 0.41 -14.55 -14.17
CA HIS A 233 1.40 -15.43 -14.79
C HIS A 233 1.20 -16.92 -14.50
N LEU A 234 0.48 -17.26 -13.44
CA LEU A 234 0.06 -18.61 -13.06
C LEU A 234 -1.36 -18.95 -13.55
N GLN A 235 -1.94 -18.10 -14.42
CA GLN A 235 -3.30 -18.23 -14.97
C GLN A 235 -4.40 -18.27 -13.91
N GLN A 236 -4.14 -17.68 -12.72
CA GLN A 236 -5.21 -17.43 -11.77
C GLN A 236 -6.08 -16.30 -12.29
N SER A 237 -7.40 -16.41 -12.14
CA SER A 237 -8.30 -15.28 -12.41
C SER A 237 -7.97 -14.16 -11.44
N VAL A 238 -7.73 -12.97 -11.98
CA VAL A 238 -7.51 -11.76 -11.20
C VAL A 238 -8.76 -10.90 -11.28
N SER A 239 -9.07 -10.13 -10.24
CA SER A 239 -10.24 -9.26 -10.27
C SER A 239 -10.04 -8.12 -11.29
N PRO A 240 -11.12 -7.53 -11.85
CA PRO A 240 -11.00 -6.38 -12.75
C PRO A 240 -10.24 -5.20 -12.15
N THR A 241 -10.29 -5.04 -10.82
CA THR A 241 -9.51 -4.04 -10.09
C THR A 241 -8.01 -4.33 -10.16
N ALA A 242 -7.61 -5.60 -10.07
CA ALA A 242 -6.22 -6.01 -10.21
C ALA A 242 -5.69 -5.79 -11.63
N GLU A 243 -6.48 -6.10 -12.66
CA GLU A 243 -6.10 -5.84 -14.06
C GLU A 243 -5.82 -4.34 -14.28
N TRP A 244 -6.74 -3.47 -13.84
CA TRP A 244 -6.55 -2.03 -13.90
C TRP A 244 -5.27 -1.58 -13.19
N LEU A 245 -4.95 -2.16 -12.04
CA LEU A 245 -3.76 -1.82 -11.28
C LEU A 245 -2.48 -2.21 -12.04
N LEU A 246 -2.43 -3.41 -12.61
CA LEU A 246 -1.29 -3.94 -13.37
C LEU A 246 -1.03 -3.11 -14.64
N ASP A 247 -2.09 -2.73 -15.35
CA ASP A 247 -1.96 -1.95 -16.59
C ASP A 247 -1.49 -0.50 -16.36
N ASN A 248 -1.67 0.03 -15.14
CA ASN A 248 -1.53 1.46 -14.86
C ASN A 248 -0.51 1.82 -13.76
N GLU A 249 0.25 0.86 -13.24
CA GLU A 249 1.23 1.07 -12.16
C GLU A 249 2.18 2.27 -12.41
N TYR A 250 2.62 2.45 -13.66
CA TYR A 250 3.54 3.53 -14.04
C TYR A 250 2.99 4.94 -13.75
N ILE A 251 1.67 5.11 -13.80
CA ILE A 251 1.01 6.41 -13.54
C ILE A 251 1.12 6.77 -12.07
N LEU A 252 0.92 5.78 -11.20
CA LEU A 252 1.05 5.96 -9.76
C LEU A 252 2.49 6.32 -9.40
N GLU A 253 3.47 5.60 -9.96
CA GLU A 253 4.90 5.88 -9.71
C GLU A 253 5.32 7.27 -10.19
N SER A 254 4.89 7.70 -11.39
CA SER A 254 5.16 9.04 -11.90
C SER A 254 4.57 10.11 -10.97
N ASN A 255 3.30 10.00 -10.60
CA ASN A 255 2.64 10.98 -9.74
C ASN A 255 3.22 11.00 -8.33
N ALA A 256 3.58 9.85 -7.75
CA ALA A 256 4.23 9.78 -6.44
C ALA A 256 5.59 10.49 -6.47
N ARG A 257 6.36 10.31 -7.54
CA ARG A 257 7.63 11.01 -7.76
C ARG A 257 7.42 12.52 -7.87
N ASP A 258 6.43 12.97 -8.61
CA ASP A 258 6.12 14.39 -8.79
C ASP A 258 5.70 15.06 -7.48
N VAL A 259 4.90 14.39 -6.66
CA VAL A 259 4.57 14.89 -5.31
C VAL A 259 5.84 15.05 -4.48
N ARG A 260 6.73 14.06 -4.48
CA ARG A 260 7.97 14.13 -3.71
C ARG A 260 8.89 15.26 -4.14
N LEU A 261 8.96 15.56 -5.44
CA LEU A 261 9.79 16.64 -5.98
C LEU A 261 9.21 18.02 -5.65
N ASN A 262 7.89 18.16 -5.73
CA ASN A 262 7.21 19.46 -5.61
C ASN A 262 6.67 19.76 -4.20
N LEU A 263 6.74 18.81 -3.27
CA LEU A 263 6.37 18.99 -1.87
C LEU A 263 7.58 18.85 -0.93
N PRO A 264 8.59 19.75 -1.03
CA PRO A 264 9.73 19.70 -0.12
C PRO A 264 9.28 19.94 1.31
N TRP A 265 9.98 19.31 2.26
CA TRP A 265 9.65 19.36 3.69
C TRP A 265 9.47 20.77 4.25
N ARG A 266 10.24 21.76 3.77
CA ARG A 266 10.11 23.15 4.21
C ARG A 266 8.77 23.76 3.81
N TYR A 267 8.28 23.44 2.62
CA TYR A 267 7.00 23.91 2.10
C TYR A 267 5.85 23.22 2.86
N TYR A 268 5.91 21.90 3.01
CA TYR A 268 4.94 21.13 3.79
C TYR A 268 4.72 21.70 5.20
N ARG A 269 5.79 22.07 5.90
CA ARG A 269 5.75 22.61 7.26
C ARG A 269 5.14 24.00 7.40
N GLN A 270 4.93 24.72 6.30
CA GLN A 270 4.33 26.05 6.30
C GLN A 270 2.80 25.99 6.13
N LEU A 271 2.25 24.83 5.77
CA LEU A 271 0.83 24.68 5.49
C LEU A 271 0.02 24.65 6.81
N PRO A 272 -1.10 25.38 6.90
CA PRO A 272 -1.98 25.34 8.07
C PRO A 272 -2.52 23.93 8.34
N THR A 273 -2.49 23.50 9.60
CA THR A 273 -2.97 22.16 10.01
C THR A 273 -4.30 22.23 10.75
N LEU A 274 -5.07 21.14 10.68
CA LEU A 274 -6.35 21.01 11.38
C LEU A 274 -6.16 20.64 12.85
N ALA A 275 -6.99 21.21 13.73
CA ALA A 275 -7.01 20.89 15.17
C ALA A 275 -7.93 19.71 15.51
N SER A 276 -8.96 19.48 14.68
CA SER A 276 -10.01 18.49 14.91
C SER A 276 -9.67 17.12 14.32
N GLU A 277 -10.11 16.05 14.98
CA GLU A 277 -10.12 14.69 14.43
C GLU A 277 -11.09 14.57 13.22
N PRO A 278 -10.89 13.63 12.28
CA PRO A 278 -9.85 12.59 12.23
C PRO A 278 -8.50 13.07 11.63
N ASN A 279 -8.46 14.30 11.10
CA ASN A 279 -7.31 14.84 10.38
C ASN A 279 -6.41 15.73 11.24
N ARG A 280 -6.40 15.49 12.55
CA ARG A 280 -5.65 16.33 13.50
C ARG A 280 -4.16 16.31 13.18
N GLY A 281 -3.56 17.50 13.08
CA GLY A 281 -2.15 17.67 12.74
C GLY A 281 -1.81 17.42 11.26
N LEU A 282 -2.79 17.15 10.40
CA LEU A 282 -2.62 17.13 8.95
C LEU A 282 -2.95 18.49 8.34
N PRO A 283 -2.34 18.86 7.19
CA PRO A 283 -2.68 20.09 6.47
C PRO A 283 -4.18 20.15 6.13
N ARG A 284 -4.80 21.31 6.33
CA ARG A 284 -6.21 21.54 5.98
C ARG A 284 -6.51 21.19 4.52
N ILE A 285 -5.61 21.57 3.61
CA ILE A 285 -5.72 21.27 2.18
C ILE A 285 -5.69 19.77 1.85
N TYR A 286 -5.05 18.94 2.67
CA TYR A 286 -5.14 17.48 2.55
C TYR A 286 -6.53 17.01 2.97
N GLY A 287 -7.03 17.52 4.10
CA GLY A 287 -8.39 17.21 4.55
C GLY A 287 -9.47 17.70 3.57
N LEU A 288 -9.24 18.76 2.78
CA LEU A 288 -10.14 19.16 1.70
C LEU A 288 -10.07 18.21 0.50
N ALA A 289 -8.86 17.82 0.09
CA ALA A 289 -8.66 16.84 -0.97
C ALA A 289 -9.31 15.49 -0.65
N GLN A 290 -9.24 15.05 0.62
CA GLN A 290 -9.85 13.82 1.08
C GLN A 290 -11.38 13.84 0.98
N GLU A 291 -12.01 14.93 1.44
CA GLU A 291 -13.47 15.12 1.38
C GLU A 291 -13.97 15.15 -0.07
N LEU A 292 -13.26 15.90 -0.94
CA LEU A 292 -13.62 15.97 -2.35
C LEU A 292 -13.55 14.57 -2.99
N ALA A 293 -12.45 13.85 -2.82
CA ALA A 293 -12.29 12.51 -3.37
C ALA A 293 -13.29 11.48 -2.78
N ALA A 294 -13.71 11.66 -1.53
CA ALA A 294 -14.71 10.81 -0.86
C ALA A 294 -16.08 10.91 -1.50
N HIS A 295 -16.50 12.13 -1.81
CA HIS A 295 -17.83 12.40 -2.31
C HIS A 295 -17.96 12.34 -3.84
N THR A 296 -16.84 12.18 -4.56
CA THR A 296 -16.80 12.02 -6.02
C THR A 296 -16.34 10.64 -6.49
N GLU A 297 -16.24 9.64 -5.62
CA GLU A 297 -15.67 8.31 -5.98
C GLU A 297 -14.32 8.43 -6.69
N MET A 298 -13.47 9.35 -6.20
CA MET A 298 -12.16 9.68 -6.77
C MET A 298 -12.19 10.19 -8.22
N HIS A 299 -13.36 10.52 -8.77
CA HIS A 299 -13.49 11.21 -10.05
C HIS A 299 -13.27 12.71 -9.84
N LEU A 300 -12.13 13.22 -10.31
CA LEU A 300 -11.70 14.59 -10.10
C LEU A 300 -11.37 15.21 -11.45
N ASN A 301 -12.13 16.24 -11.81
CA ASN A 301 -11.91 17.04 -13.01
C ASN A 301 -11.70 18.52 -12.63
N GLU A 302 -11.25 19.34 -13.58
CA GLU A 302 -11.00 20.77 -13.32
C GLU A 302 -12.22 21.48 -12.73
N GLU A 303 -13.40 21.31 -13.34
CA GLU A 303 -14.63 21.98 -12.93
C GLU A 303 -15.03 21.66 -11.48
N SER A 304 -15.03 20.38 -11.10
CA SER A 304 -15.36 19.95 -9.73
C SER A 304 -14.35 20.45 -8.70
N ILE A 305 -13.05 20.48 -9.05
CA ILE A 305 -12.01 21.01 -8.18
C ILE A 305 -12.21 22.52 -7.98
N LEU A 306 -12.38 23.27 -9.07
CA LEU A 306 -12.57 24.72 -9.01
C LEU A 306 -13.82 25.08 -8.20
N ALA A 307 -14.96 24.48 -8.54
CA ALA A 307 -16.23 24.76 -7.87
C ALA A 307 -16.19 24.44 -6.36
N PHE A 308 -15.56 23.33 -5.97
CA PHE A 308 -15.41 22.97 -4.56
C PHE A 308 -14.54 23.96 -3.79
N ILE A 309 -13.41 24.38 -4.38
CA ILE A 309 -12.49 25.31 -3.73
C ILE A 309 -13.06 26.73 -3.67
N GLU A 310 -13.77 27.18 -4.71
CA GLU A 310 -14.48 28.47 -4.69
C GLU A 310 -15.56 28.50 -3.61
N ALA A 311 -16.37 27.45 -3.51
CA ALA A 311 -17.37 27.31 -2.47
C ALA A 311 -16.75 27.33 -1.07
N TYR A 312 -15.65 26.59 -0.86
CA TYR A 312 -14.92 26.64 0.42
C TYR A 312 -14.42 28.05 0.74
N GLN A 313 -13.79 28.70 -0.24
CA GLN A 313 -13.17 30.01 -0.05
C GLN A 313 -14.19 31.09 0.30
N SER A 314 -15.44 31.02 -0.18
CA SER A 314 -16.48 32.02 0.12
C SER A 314 -16.65 32.31 1.63
N VAL A 315 -16.35 31.32 2.47
CA VAL A 315 -16.37 31.43 3.93
C VAL A 315 -14.94 31.57 4.49
N GLY A 316 -14.01 30.71 4.07
CA GLY A 316 -12.65 30.66 4.63
C GLY A 316 -11.57 30.79 3.57
N PRO A 317 -10.81 31.91 3.51
CA PRO A 317 -9.80 32.10 2.49
C PRO A 317 -8.65 31.09 2.61
N LEU A 318 -8.11 30.69 1.46
CA LEU A 318 -6.92 29.85 1.36
C LEU A 318 -5.72 30.72 1.01
N SER A 319 -4.59 30.44 1.65
CA SER A 319 -3.32 31.11 1.33
C SER A 319 -2.81 30.73 -0.06
N ILE A 320 -1.94 31.57 -0.64
CA ILE A 320 -1.20 31.29 -1.88
C ILE A 320 -0.51 29.92 -1.80
N GLY A 321 0.18 29.65 -0.68
CA GLY A 321 0.81 28.36 -0.43
C GLY A 321 -0.17 27.19 -0.32
N GLU A 322 -1.37 27.39 0.23
CA GLU A 322 -2.39 26.34 0.24
C GLU A 322 -2.91 26.03 -1.17
N LEU A 323 -3.20 27.05 -1.97
CA LEU A 323 -3.67 26.87 -3.35
C LEU A 323 -2.65 26.13 -4.23
N TRP A 324 -1.36 26.42 -4.09
CA TRP A 324 -0.30 25.68 -4.79
C TRP A 324 -0.15 24.23 -4.33
N ALA A 325 -0.57 23.90 -3.10
CA ALA A 325 -0.47 22.55 -2.57
C ALA A 325 -1.62 21.63 -3.02
N ILE A 326 -2.76 22.17 -3.47
CA ILE A 326 -3.97 21.40 -3.81
C ILE A 326 -3.69 20.22 -4.77
N PRO A 327 -3.00 20.39 -5.92
CA PRO A 327 -2.78 19.27 -6.85
C PRO A 327 -1.96 18.16 -6.22
N LEU A 328 -1.00 18.52 -5.36
CA LEU A 328 -0.15 17.57 -4.66
C LEU A 328 -0.95 16.77 -3.63
N MET A 329 -1.89 17.43 -2.94
CA MET A 329 -2.78 16.77 -1.98
C MET A 329 -3.77 15.83 -2.67
N LEU A 330 -4.38 16.26 -3.79
CA LEU A 330 -5.28 15.42 -4.57
C LEU A 330 -4.53 14.17 -5.07
N ARG A 331 -3.32 14.32 -5.61
CA ARG A 331 -2.47 13.17 -5.99
C ARG A 331 -2.20 12.24 -4.82
N MET A 332 -1.85 12.76 -3.64
CA MET A 332 -1.61 11.92 -2.45
C MET A 332 -2.86 11.12 -2.05
N VAL A 333 -4.02 11.76 -1.97
CA VAL A 333 -5.28 11.11 -1.62
C VAL A 333 -5.64 10.02 -2.63
N LEU A 334 -5.46 10.27 -3.93
CA LEU A 334 -5.70 9.27 -4.97
C LEU A 334 -4.74 8.08 -4.86
N ILE A 335 -3.45 8.32 -4.58
CA ILE A 335 -2.46 7.24 -4.40
C ILE A 335 -2.79 6.40 -3.16
N GLU A 336 -3.23 7.02 -2.07
CA GLU A 336 -3.70 6.31 -0.88
C GLU A 336 -4.97 5.50 -1.15
N GLY A 337 -5.92 6.05 -1.90
CA GLY A 337 -7.13 5.35 -2.35
C GLY A 337 -6.83 4.14 -3.23
N ILE A 338 -5.89 4.28 -4.17
CA ILE A 338 -5.39 3.15 -4.98
C ILE A 338 -4.72 2.10 -4.08
N GLY A 339 -3.95 2.51 -3.07
CA GLY A 339 -3.36 1.60 -2.10
C GLY A 339 -4.38 0.74 -1.35
N GLN A 340 -5.51 1.34 -0.96
CA GLN A 340 -6.61 0.60 -0.31
C GLN A 340 -7.29 -0.38 -1.28
N LEU A 341 -7.52 0.02 -2.53
CA LEU A 341 -8.10 -0.86 -3.56
C LEU A 341 -7.14 -2.01 -3.93
N ALA A 342 -5.84 -1.74 -3.99
CA ALA A 342 -4.81 -2.76 -4.17
C ALA A 342 -4.81 -3.77 -3.02
N ASN A 343 -4.93 -3.31 -1.77
CA ASN A 343 -5.05 -4.20 -0.62
C ASN A 343 -6.28 -5.12 -0.73
N ARG A 344 -7.43 -4.57 -1.14
CA ARG A 344 -8.65 -5.37 -1.36
C ARG A 344 -8.46 -6.39 -2.47
N ALA A 345 -7.91 -6.00 -3.62
CA ALA A 345 -7.67 -6.91 -4.74
C ALA A 345 -6.75 -8.09 -4.34
N LEU A 346 -5.74 -7.84 -3.49
CA LEU A 346 -4.90 -8.90 -2.95
C LEU A 346 -5.65 -9.83 -1.98
N THR A 347 -6.48 -9.28 -1.10
CA THR A 347 -7.35 -10.07 -0.20
C THR A 347 -8.33 -10.92 -1.01
N GLU A 348 -8.95 -10.35 -2.04
CA GLU A 348 -9.86 -11.05 -2.96
C GLU A 348 -9.16 -12.23 -3.65
N LEU A 349 -7.97 -12.03 -4.24
CA LEU A 349 -7.19 -13.12 -4.85
C LEU A 349 -6.95 -14.27 -3.86
N ARG A 350 -6.64 -13.94 -2.61
CA ARG A 350 -6.41 -14.94 -1.56
C ARG A 350 -7.70 -15.67 -1.20
N GLU A 351 -8.77 -14.93 -0.93
CA GLU A 351 -10.06 -15.50 -0.53
C GLU A 351 -10.65 -16.37 -1.65
N GLN A 352 -10.46 -15.98 -2.91
CA GLN A 352 -10.85 -16.78 -4.05
C GLN A 352 -10.14 -18.14 -4.06
N GLY A 353 -8.81 -18.16 -3.90
CA GLY A 353 -8.06 -19.42 -3.87
C GLY A 353 -8.42 -20.33 -2.68
N VAL A 354 -8.82 -19.73 -1.55
CA VAL A 354 -9.31 -20.48 -0.39
C VAL A 354 -10.73 -21.01 -0.63
N ALA A 355 -11.60 -20.22 -1.27
CA ALA A 355 -12.96 -20.63 -1.60
C ALA A 355 -12.97 -21.78 -2.61
N ASP A 356 -12.16 -21.69 -3.66
CA ASP A 356 -11.98 -22.75 -4.65
C ASP A 356 -11.50 -24.06 -3.98
N PHE A 357 -10.52 -23.94 -3.08
CA PHE A 357 -10.04 -25.07 -2.28
C PHE A 357 -11.18 -25.75 -1.49
N TRP A 358 -11.92 -24.99 -0.68
CA TRP A 358 -12.98 -25.57 0.15
C TRP A 358 -14.17 -26.09 -0.66
N ALA A 359 -14.56 -25.38 -1.73
CA ALA A 359 -15.58 -25.85 -2.64
C ALA A 359 -15.20 -27.22 -3.22
N ASN A 360 -13.97 -27.35 -3.73
CA ASN A 360 -13.49 -28.61 -4.26
C ASN A 360 -13.48 -29.73 -3.20
N ARG A 361 -13.06 -29.44 -1.96
CA ARG A 361 -13.08 -30.42 -0.86
C ARG A 361 -14.51 -30.88 -0.53
N LEU A 362 -15.46 -29.96 -0.48
CA LEU A 362 -16.87 -30.27 -0.22
C LEU A 362 -17.50 -31.09 -1.36
N ILE A 363 -17.25 -30.72 -2.61
CA ILE A 363 -17.74 -31.46 -3.79
C ILE A 363 -17.17 -32.87 -3.81
N THR A 364 -15.87 -33.01 -3.57
CA THR A 364 -15.18 -34.31 -3.61
C THR A 364 -15.65 -35.21 -2.47
N ALA A 365 -15.82 -34.67 -1.26
CA ALA A 365 -16.40 -35.39 -0.14
C ALA A 365 -17.85 -35.80 -0.43
N ASN A 366 -18.68 -34.90 -0.95
CA ASN A 366 -20.08 -35.21 -1.28
C ASN A 366 -20.20 -36.36 -2.29
N ARG A 367 -19.28 -36.46 -3.26
CA ARG A 367 -19.29 -37.51 -4.28
C ARG A 367 -18.75 -38.86 -3.80
N CYS A 368 -17.83 -38.88 -2.83
CA CYS A 368 -17.11 -40.10 -2.45
C CYS A 368 -17.42 -40.60 -1.03
N ASP A 369 -17.65 -39.70 -0.08
CA ASP A 369 -18.01 -40.01 1.31
C ASP A 369 -18.89 -38.90 1.91
N PRO A 370 -20.23 -39.00 1.79
CA PRO A 370 -21.16 -37.98 2.27
C PRO A 370 -21.02 -37.67 3.77
N ASN A 371 -20.53 -38.61 4.59
CA ASN A 371 -20.31 -38.36 6.02
C ASN A 371 -19.13 -37.40 6.25
N GLN A 372 -18.13 -37.41 5.36
CA GLN A 372 -16.97 -36.53 5.46
C GLN A 372 -17.34 -35.06 5.21
N VAL A 373 -18.44 -34.79 4.50
CA VAL A 373 -18.95 -33.42 4.28
C VAL A 373 -19.19 -32.71 5.61
N PHE A 374 -19.78 -33.38 6.61
CA PHE A 374 -20.02 -32.78 7.93
C PHE A 374 -18.73 -32.42 8.66
N SER A 375 -17.69 -33.25 8.54
CA SER A 375 -16.39 -33.00 9.17
C SER A 375 -15.65 -31.81 8.54
N ILE A 376 -15.69 -31.73 7.20
CA ILE A 376 -15.10 -30.63 6.43
C ILE A 376 -15.87 -29.33 6.70
N MET A 377 -17.20 -29.40 6.77
CA MET A 377 -18.04 -28.27 7.15
C MET A 377 -17.73 -27.77 8.56
N ALA A 378 -17.62 -28.66 9.55
CA ALA A 378 -17.28 -28.27 10.92
C ALA A 378 -15.96 -27.49 10.97
N GLU A 379 -14.93 -28.00 10.29
CA GLU A 379 -13.63 -27.34 10.23
C GLU A 379 -13.65 -26.02 9.45
N LEU A 380 -14.41 -25.94 8.35
CA LEU A 380 -14.62 -24.70 7.61
C LEU A 380 -15.26 -23.63 8.52
N THR A 381 -16.32 -23.98 9.25
CA THR A 381 -17.03 -23.05 10.14
C THR A 381 -16.20 -22.63 11.36
N GLU A 382 -15.30 -23.49 11.84
CA GLU A 382 -14.39 -23.16 12.93
C GLU A 382 -13.24 -22.25 12.44
N THR A 383 -12.69 -22.54 11.26
CA THR A 383 -11.56 -21.78 10.69
C THR A 383 -11.99 -20.39 10.24
N TYR A 384 -13.19 -20.28 9.67
CA TYR A 384 -13.74 -19.03 9.14
C TYR A 384 -15.01 -18.66 9.90
N SER A 385 -14.93 -18.49 11.22
CA SER A 385 -16.07 -18.12 12.06
C SER A 385 -16.73 -16.78 11.67
N SER A 386 -15.98 -15.91 10.98
CA SER A 386 -16.47 -14.64 10.44
C SER A 386 -15.92 -14.47 9.02
N PRO A 387 -16.51 -15.17 8.03
CA PRO A 387 -16.07 -15.09 6.65
C PRO A 387 -16.32 -13.69 6.09
N SER A 388 -15.52 -13.26 5.13
CA SER A 388 -15.82 -12.05 4.37
C SER A 388 -17.01 -12.29 3.42
N PRO A 389 -17.76 -11.24 3.05
CA PRO A 389 -18.81 -11.36 2.03
C PRO A 389 -18.30 -11.86 0.68
N TYR A 390 -17.07 -11.49 0.29
CA TYR A 390 -16.44 -11.93 -0.95
C TYR A 390 -16.12 -13.43 -0.92
N PHE A 391 -15.52 -13.92 0.17
CA PHE A 391 -15.27 -15.36 0.34
C PHE A 391 -16.58 -16.16 0.26
N ALA A 392 -17.63 -15.68 0.92
CA ALA A 392 -18.94 -16.29 0.88
C ALA A 392 -19.49 -16.36 -0.55
N SER A 393 -19.48 -15.24 -1.30
CA SER A 393 -19.98 -15.21 -2.68
C SER A 393 -19.20 -16.18 -3.58
N GLN A 394 -17.86 -16.20 -3.49
CA GLN A 394 -17.03 -17.12 -4.27
C GLN A 394 -17.33 -18.59 -3.94
N LEU A 395 -17.49 -18.92 -2.66
CA LEU A 395 -17.80 -20.29 -2.24
C LEU A 395 -19.16 -20.75 -2.79
N ILE A 396 -20.15 -19.85 -2.83
CA ILE A 396 -21.46 -20.12 -3.42
C ILE A 396 -21.34 -20.34 -4.93
N ASP A 397 -20.63 -19.45 -5.63
CA ASP A 397 -20.43 -19.54 -7.07
C ASP A 397 -19.81 -20.89 -7.48
N TYR A 398 -18.82 -21.38 -6.72
CA TYR A 398 -18.20 -22.68 -6.98
C TYR A 398 -19.09 -23.89 -6.64
N LEU A 399 -20.09 -23.73 -5.77
CA LEU A 399 -21.00 -24.79 -5.33
C LEU A 399 -22.37 -24.74 -6.02
N TYR A 400 -22.60 -23.79 -6.93
CA TYR A 400 -23.90 -23.51 -7.52
C TYR A 400 -24.58 -24.74 -8.14
N ASP A 401 -23.81 -25.59 -8.85
CA ASP A 401 -24.33 -26.81 -9.50
C ASP A 401 -24.40 -28.04 -8.55
N GLU A 402 -23.95 -27.91 -7.30
CA GLU A 402 -23.78 -29.02 -6.35
C GLU A 402 -24.73 -28.87 -5.16
N GLY A 403 -26.04 -28.92 -5.43
CA GLY A 403 -27.09 -28.59 -4.44
C GLY A 403 -26.99 -29.32 -3.09
N ALA A 404 -26.51 -30.57 -3.06
CA ALA A 404 -26.31 -31.32 -1.83
C ALA A 404 -25.17 -30.77 -0.95
N ALA A 405 -24.10 -30.26 -1.57
CA ALA A 405 -23.00 -29.60 -0.87
C ALA A 405 -23.31 -28.12 -0.56
N LEU A 406 -24.10 -27.47 -1.42
CA LEU A 406 -24.48 -26.05 -1.26
C LEU A 406 -25.43 -25.84 -0.07
N ALA A 407 -26.43 -26.71 0.13
CA ALA A 407 -27.44 -26.54 1.18
C ALA A 407 -26.86 -26.31 2.61
N PRO A 408 -25.90 -27.12 3.12
CA PRO A 408 -25.32 -26.86 4.44
C PRO A 408 -24.49 -25.56 4.49
N VAL A 409 -23.81 -25.20 3.40
CA VAL A 409 -23.03 -23.95 3.29
C VAL A 409 -23.96 -22.75 3.30
N GLN A 410 -25.01 -22.76 2.49
CA GLN A 410 -26.03 -21.72 2.46
C GLN A 410 -26.61 -21.49 3.86
N GLY A 411 -27.06 -22.56 4.52
CA GLY A 411 -27.64 -22.45 5.85
C GLY A 411 -26.66 -21.89 6.88
N TRP A 412 -25.35 -22.13 6.74
CA TRP A 412 -24.32 -21.53 7.59
C TRP A 412 -24.10 -20.04 7.28
N LEU A 413 -24.00 -19.66 6.01
CA LEU A 413 -23.78 -18.28 5.59
C LEU A 413 -24.96 -17.38 5.95
N GLU A 414 -26.19 -17.81 5.69
CA GLU A 414 -27.41 -17.05 6.04
C GLU A 414 -27.52 -16.83 7.56
N ARG A 415 -27.16 -17.85 8.36
CA ARG A 415 -27.08 -17.71 9.83
C ARG A 415 -26.01 -16.75 10.28
N THR A 416 -24.87 -16.71 9.59
CA THR A 416 -23.71 -15.90 9.96
C THR A 416 -23.89 -14.43 9.60
N PHE A 417 -24.47 -14.14 8.43
CA PHE A 417 -24.67 -12.77 7.94
C PHE A 417 -26.05 -12.18 8.26
N HIS A 418 -27.00 -13.00 8.73
CA HIS A 418 -28.41 -12.61 8.96
C HIS A 418 -29.07 -12.00 7.71
N LYS A 419 -28.71 -12.49 6.52
CA LYS A 419 -29.20 -12.04 5.21
C LYS A 419 -29.43 -13.23 4.30
N SER A 420 -30.30 -13.07 3.32
CA SER A 420 -30.48 -14.08 2.27
C SER A 420 -29.24 -14.18 1.39
N LEU A 421 -29.09 -15.32 0.72
CA LEU A 421 -28.01 -15.56 -0.24
C LEU A 421 -27.99 -14.51 -1.38
N ASP A 422 -29.16 -14.24 -1.94
CA ASP A 422 -29.32 -13.32 -3.07
C ASP A 422 -28.96 -11.89 -2.68
N ASP A 423 -29.35 -11.45 -1.48
CA ASP A 423 -28.98 -10.13 -0.96
C ASP A 423 -27.46 -10.01 -0.76
N LEU A 424 -26.81 -11.07 -0.30
CA LEU A 424 -25.35 -11.09 -0.13
C LEU A 424 -24.62 -11.00 -1.46
N ILE A 425 -25.04 -11.78 -2.45
CA ILE A 425 -24.45 -11.76 -3.80
C ILE A 425 -24.64 -10.37 -4.44
N LEU A 426 -25.84 -9.80 -4.32
CA LEU A 426 -26.14 -8.47 -4.87
C LEU A 426 -25.28 -7.38 -4.22
N LEU A 427 -25.16 -7.40 -2.88
CA LEU A 427 -24.32 -6.45 -2.14
C LEU A 427 -22.85 -6.54 -2.56
N GLU A 428 -22.34 -7.77 -2.69
CA GLU A 428 -20.96 -8.02 -3.05
C GLU A 428 -20.67 -7.61 -4.51
N LYS A 429 -21.57 -7.91 -5.44
CA LYS A 429 -21.46 -7.47 -6.83
C LYS A 429 -21.46 -5.94 -6.95
N ASN A 430 -22.33 -5.27 -6.21
CA ASN A 430 -22.37 -3.80 -6.16
C ASN A 430 -21.07 -3.22 -5.59
N ARG A 431 -20.48 -3.85 -4.56
CA ARG A 431 -19.18 -3.46 -4.02
C ARG A 431 -18.07 -3.59 -5.06
N GLN A 432 -17.99 -4.72 -5.77
CA GLN A 432 -16.98 -4.94 -6.80
C GLN A 432 -17.09 -3.94 -7.95
N THR A 433 -18.32 -3.66 -8.40
CA THR A 433 -18.56 -2.63 -9.43
C THR A 433 -18.09 -1.26 -8.95
N LYS A 434 -18.39 -0.90 -7.70
CA LYS A 434 -17.90 0.36 -7.12
C LYS A 434 -16.37 0.41 -7.05
N ASP A 435 -15.72 -0.68 -6.64
CA ASP A 435 -14.25 -0.76 -6.57
C ASP A 435 -13.62 -0.64 -7.95
N GLN A 436 -14.20 -1.28 -8.97
CA GLN A 436 -13.78 -1.20 -10.37
C GLN A 436 -13.94 0.22 -10.95
N LEU A 437 -15.06 0.90 -10.67
CA LEU A 437 -15.26 2.28 -11.10
C LEU A 437 -14.28 3.22 -10.38
N SER A 438 -14.10 3.02 -9.08
CA SER A 438 -13.21 3.83 -8.23
C SER A 438 -11.74 3.73 -8.69
N ILE A 439 -11.25 2.54 -9.03
CA ILE A 439 -9.86 2.38 -9.50
C ILE A 439 -9.65 3.07 -10.85
N GLY A 440 -10.60 2.91 -11.78
CA GLY A 440 -10.55 3.56 -13.09
C GLY A 440 -10.63 5.09 -12.99
N ASN A 441 -11.52 5.59 -12.13
CA ASN A 441 -11.62 7.01 -11.81
C ASN A 441 -10.32 7.55 -11.20
N ALA A 442 -9.75 6.86 -10.21
CA ALA A 442 -8.52 7.32 -9.55
C ALA A 442 -7.36 7.49 -10.53
N PHE A 443 -7.12 6.51 -11.42
CA PHE A 443 -6.08 6.63 -12.44
C PHE A 443 -6.39 7.69 -13.49
N THR A 444 -7.66 7.82 -13.89
CA THR A 444 -8.09 8.87 -14.83
C THR A 444 -7.87 10.26 -14.24
N SER A 445 -8.23 10.46 -12.97
CA SER A 445 -8.00 11.69 -12.22
C SER A 445 -6.51 12.00 -12.05
N LEU A 446 -5.66 10.99 -11.78
CA LEU A 446 -4.21 11.18 -11.76
C LEU A 446 -3.66 11.68 -13.10
N ARG A 447 -4.16 11.12 -14.23
CA ARG A 447 -3.79 11.60 -15.57
C ARG A 447 -4.28 13.03 -15.80
N GLN A 448 -5.53 13.33 -15.46
CA GLN A 448 -6.11 14.67 -15.61
C GLN A 448 -5.34 15.71 -14.80
N LEU A 449 -5.00 15.41 -13.55
CA LEU A 449 -4.17 16.28 -12.71
C LEU A 449 -2.76 16.49 -13.28
N ALA A 450 -2.20 15.54 -14.01
CA ALA A 450 -0.90 15.70 -14.66
C ALA A 450 -0.96 16.60 -15.91
N LEU A 451 -2.11 16.67 -16.59
CA LEU A 451 -2.33 17.49 -17.79
C LEU A 451 -2.85 18.90 -17.47
N LEU A 452 -3.44 19.09 -16.30
CA LEU A 452 -4.03 20.35 -15.88
C LEU A 452 -2.99 21.47 -15.76
N ASP A 453 -3.19 22.60 -16.45
CA ASP A 453 -2.39 23.80 -16.21
C ASP A 453 -2.83 24.48 -14.92
N TRP A 454 -2.22 24.03 -13.81
CA TRP A 454 -2.54 24.57 -12.50
C TRP A 454 -2.24 26.07 -12.38
N LYS A 455 -1.41 26.65 -13.25
CA LYS A 455 -1.14 28.09 -13.24
C LYS A 455 -2.41 28.88 -13.53
N GLU A 456 -3.19 28.45 -14.52
CA GLU A 456 -4.45 29.10 -14.88
C GLU A 456 -5.50 28.91 -13.78
N CYS A 457 -5.63 27.69 -13.26
CA CYS A 457 -6.51 27.38 -12.14
C CYS A 457 -6.18 28.24 -10.90
N PHE A 458 -4.90 28.35 -10.56
CA PHE A 458 -4.42 29.17 -9.45
C PHE A 458 -4.81 30.64 -9.63
N GLU A 459 -4.67 31.21 -10.82
CA GLU A 459 -5.00 32.61 -11.07
C GLU A 459 -6.50 32.90 -10.99
N ARG A 460 -7.34 31.92 -11.33
CA ARG A 460 -8.79 32.00 -11.13
C ARG A 460 -9.16 31.93 -9.65
N LEU A 461 -8.55 31.01 -8.90
CA LEU A 461 -8.87 30.76 -7.49
C LEU A 461 -8.28 31.77 -6.51
N SER A 462 -7.15 32.40 -6.85
CA SER A 462 -6.39 33.24 -5.93
C SER A 462 -7.04 34.61 -5.76
N ARG A 463 -7.55 34.88 -4.56
CA ARG A 463 -8.09 36.19 -4.18
C ARG A 463 -7.05 37.30 -4.27
N VAL A 464 -5.82 37.01 -3.85
CA VAL A 464 -4.69 37.94 -3.98
C VAL A 464 -4.44 38.28 -5.45
N GLU A 465 -4.47 37.29 -6.35
CA GLU A 465 -4.32 37.56 -7.79
C GLU A 465 -5.44 38.45 -8.32
N GLN A 466 -6.70 38.17 -7.94
CA GLN A 466 -7.85 38.98 -8.34
C GLN A 466 -7.73 40.43 -7.84
N MET A 467 -7.20 40.65 -6.64
CA MET A 467 -6.96 42.00 -6.09
C MET A 467 -5.82 42.72 -6.83
N LEU A 468 -4.70 42.05 -7.06
CA LEU A 468 -3.56 42.65 -7.77
C LEU A 468 -3.90 42.98 -9.24
N ARG A 469 -4.84 42.26 -9.86
CA ARG A 469 -5.36 42.58 -11.20
C ARG A 469 -6.16 43.89 -11.26
N GLN A 470 -6.59 44.44 -10.13
CA GLN A 470 -7.25 45.76 -10.05
C GLN A 470 -6.24 46.93 -10.04
N ASP A 471 -4.97 46.66 -10.37
CA ASP A 471 -3.90 47.65 -10.50
C ASP A 471 -4.35 48.89 -11.28
N PRO A 472 -4.33 50.10 -10.67
CA PRO A 472 -4.80 51.34 -11.30
C PRO A 472 -4.03 51.70 -12.58
N ALA A 473 -2.74 51.35 -12.63
CA ALA A 473 -1.90 51.56 -13.81
C ALA A 473 -2.19 50.56 -14.95
N GLY A 474 -2.96 49.49 -14.70
CA GLY A 474 -3.28 48.46 -15.69
C GLY A 474 -2.09 47.64 -16.19
N ILE A 475 -0.93 47.71 -15.50
CA ILE A 475 0.30 47.05 -15.92
C ILE A 475 0.30 45.60 -15.42
N TYR A 476 -0.11 45.36 -14.17
CA TYR A 476 -0.08 44.02 -13.57
C TYR A 476 -0.80 42.94 -14.41
N PRO A 477 -2.03 43.17 -14.93
CA PRO A 477 -2.73 42.15 -15.73
C PRO A 477 -2.04 41.77 -17.05
N GLN A 478 -1.17 42.64 -17.58
CA GLN A 478 -0.45 42.44 -18.83
C GLN A 478 0.87 41.70 -18.63
N MET A 479 1.31 41.49 -17.38
CA MET A 479 2.57 40.84 -17.06
C MET A 479 2.50 39.33 -17.28
N ASP A 480 3.64 38.75 -17.62
CA ASP A 480 3.80 37.31 -17.70
C ASP A 480 3.68 36.65 -16.31
N PHE A 481 3.41 35.35 -16.31
CA PHE A 481 3.17 34.58 -15.08
C PHE A 481 4.35 34.67 -14.09
N ALA A 482 5.59 34.63 -14.57
CA ALA A 482 6.77 34.61 -13.69
C ALA A 482 6.95 35.96 -12.97
N THR A 483 6.65 37.07 -13.66
CA THR A 483 6.67 38.39 -13.04
C THR A 483 5.55 38.53 -12.01
N ARG A 484 4.31 38.11 -12.34
CA ARG A 484 3.20 38.12 -11.37
C ARG A 484 3.48 37.25 -10.15
N ASP A 485 4.12 36.09 -10.34
CA ASP A 485 4.54 35.23 -9.24
C ASP A 485 5.53 35.92 -8.28
N ARG A 486 6.43 36.76 -8.79
CA ARG A 486 7.35 37.55 -7.95
C ARG A 486 6.60 38.53 -7.04
N TYR A 487 5.49 39.09 -7.50
CA TYR A 487 4.66 40.02 -6.73
C TYR A 487 3.88 39.26 -5.66
N ARG A 488 3.33 38.09 -6.01
CA ARG A 488 2.66 37.19 -5.05
C ARG A 488 3.62 36.72 -3.94
N ARG A 489 4.85 36.36 -4.27
CA ARG A 489 5.89 36.06 -3.26
C ARG A 489 6.22 37.26 -2.36
N ALA A 490 6.21 38.47 -2.92
CA ALA A 490 6.42 39.67 -2.12
C ALA A 490 5.29 39.88 -1.10
N VAL A 491 4.03 39.57 -1.46
CA VAL A 491 2.90 39.55 -0.53
C VAL A 491 3.11 38.51 0.57
N GLU A 492 3.50 37.28 0.24
CA GLU A 492 3.79 36.23 1.24
C GLU A 492 4.91 36.65 2.21
N ASP A 493 5.97 37.29 1.71
CA ASP A 493 7.07 37.77 2.55
C ASP A 493 6.64 38.89 3.49
N LEU A 494 5.81 39.83 3.01
CA LEU A 494 5.24 40.90 3.82
C LEU A 494 4.23 40.37 4.85
N ARG A 495 3.42 39.35 4.50
CA ARG A 495 2.53 38.62 5.42
C ARG A 495 3.32 38.05 6.60
N ARG A 496 4.41 37.32 6.31
CA ARG A 496 5.27 36.69 7.35
C ARG A 496 5.86 37.69 8.34
N GLY A 497 6.15 38.92 7.89
CA GLY A 497 6.74 39.96 8.73
C GLY A 497 5.73 40.87 9.45
N SER A 498 4.47 40.91 9.02
CA SER A 498 3.40 41.75 9.59
C SER A 498 2.40 40.99 10.46
N GLY A 499 2.21 39.70 10.22
CA GLY A 499 1.17 38.90 10.89
C GLY A 499 -0.25 39.15 10.38
N LEU A 500 -0.41 39.97 9.33
CA LEU A 500 -1.68 40.17 8.62
C LEU A 500 -1.95 39.01 7.65
N GLU A 501 -3.20 38.89 7.18
CA GLU A 501 -3.55 37.96 6.10
C GLU A 501 -3.05 38.46 4.73
N GLU A 502 -2.79 37.54 3.80
CA GLU A 502 -2.27 37.88 2.46
C GLU A 502 -3.18 38.84 1.68
N GLU A 503 -4.49 38.64 1.77
CA GLU A 503 -5.49 39.52 1.15
C GLU A 503 -5.42 40.94 1.71
N GLN A 504 -5.17 41.08 3.02
CA GLN A 504 -5.05 42.39 3.64
C GLN A 504 -3.79 43.11 3.17
N VAL A 505 -2.66 42.39 3.04
CA VAL A 505 -1.42 42.96 2.50
C VAL A 505 -1.62 43.41 1.04
N ALA A 506 -2.27 42.59 0.22
CA ALA A 506 -2.59 42.92 -1.16
C ALA A 506 -3.52 44.14 -1.26
N GLN A 507 -4.57 44.20 -0.43
CA GLN A 507 -5.49 45.34 -0.37
C GLN A 507 -4.75 46.63 0.01
N ARG A 508 -3.88 46.60 1.02
CA ARG A 508 -3.14 47.80 1.44
C ARG A 508 -2.17 48.30 0.36
N ALA A 509 -1.57 47.39 -0.40
CA ALA A 509 -0.74 47.75 -1.54
C ALA A 509 -1.58 48.40 -2.66
N LEU A 510 -2.78 47.87 -2.90
CA LEU A 510 -3.74 48.44 -3.85
C LEU A 510 -4.24 49.82 -3.40
N ASP A 511 -4.63 49.98 -2.14
CA ASP A 511 -5.11 51.26 -1.59
C ASP A 511 -4.08 52.37 -1.73
N LEU A 512 -2.80 52.08 -1.49
CA LEU A 512 -1.69 53.02 -1.69
C LEU A 512 -1.49 53.39 -3.16
N ALA A 513 -1.62 52.41 -4.07
CA ALA A 513 -1.54 52.65 -5.51
C ALA A 513 -2.73 53.48 -6.02
N THR A 514 -3.95 53.20 -5.54
CA THR A 514 -5.16 53.95 -5.91
C THR A 514 -5.14 55.37 -5.33
N GLY A 515 -4.59 55.55 -4.13
CA GLY A 515 -4.47 56.86 -3.48
C GLY A 515 -3.43 57.80 -4.12
N ALA A 516 -2.51 57.27 -4.93
CA ALA A 516 -1.54 58.06 -5.66
C ALA A 516 -2.21 58.73 -6.88
N ARG A 517 -2.53 60.03 -6.76
CA ARG A 517 -3.00 60.83 -7.90
C ARG A 517 -1.84 61.07 -8.87
N PRO A 518 -1.99 60.75 -10.17
CA PRO A 518 -0.95 61.02 -11.16
C PRO A 518 -0.95 62.52 -11.52
N ASP A 519 -0.16 63.32 -10.80
CA ASP A 519 0.09 64.73 -11.15
C ASP A 519 1.32 64.87 -12.10
N SER A 520 2.11 63.81 -12.28
CA SER A 520 3.29 63.74 -13.15
C SER A 520 3.61 62.33 -13.68
N VAL A 521 4.52 62.20 -14.67
CA VAL A 521 5.00 60.90 -15.20
C VAL A 521 5.74 60.07 -14.14
N ALA A 522 6.34 60.72 -13.13
CA ALA A 522 6.91 60.03 -11.97
C ALA A 522 5.82 59.49 -11.03
N ASP A 523 4.65 60.13 -10.99
CA ASP A 523 3.48 59.67 -10.23
C ASP A 523 2.70 58.57 -10.94
N GLU A 524 2.79 58.42 -12.27
CA GLU A 524 2.24 57.27 -12.99
C GLU A 524 2.82 55.94 -12.48
N ARG A 525 4.12 55.91 -12.13
CA ARG A 525 4.74 54.74 -11.47
C ARG A 525 4.20 54.52 -10.06
N SER A 526 3.80 55.58 -9.38
CA SER A 526 3.20 55.50 -8.04
C SER A 526 1.77 54.98 -8.05
N ALA A 527 1.10 54.98 -9.21
CA ALA A 527 -0.21 54.36 -9.40
C ALA A 527 -0.14 52.85 -9.66
N HIS A 528 1.07 52.27 -9.74
CA HIS A 528 1.27 50.84 -9.95
C HIS A 528 1.52 50.08 -8.63
N VAL A 529 0.82 48.96 -8.42
CA VAL A 529 0.95 48.14 -7.19
C VAL A 529 2.37 47.59 -6.98
N GLY A 530 3.11 47.32 -8.07
CA GLY A 530 4.49 46.83 -7.99
C GLY A 530 5.46 47.79 -7.30
N THR A 531 5.18 49.09 -7.34
CA THR A 531 6.00 50.12 -6.69
C THR A 531 6.00 49.96 -5.17
N TYR A 532 4.90 49.48 -4.60
CA TYR A 532 4.75 49.21 -3.16
C TYR A 532 5.09 47.77 -2.78
N LEU A 533 4.94 46.80 -3.69
CA LEU A 533 5.27 45.40 -3.38
C LEU A 533 6.76 45.08 -3.56
N ILE A 534 7.39 45.55 -4.62
CA ILE A 534 8.78 45.21 -4.96
C ILE A 534 9.66 46.44 -5.24
N GLY A 535 9.06 47.60 -5.47
CA GLY A 535 9.72 48.82 -5.89
C GLY A 535 10.19 49.71 -4.73
N GLU A 536 10.40 50.98 -5.07
CA GLU A 536 11.00 51.99 -4.19
C GLU A 536 10.13 52.33 -2.97
N LYS A 537 8.79 52.29 -3.12
CA LYS A 537 7.82 52.62 -2.04
C LYS A 537 7.42 51.42 -1.19
N ARG A 538 8.15 50.31 -1.27
CA ARG A 538 7.91 49.14 -0.40
C ARG A 538 8.11 49.45 1.08
N GLY A 539 9.03 50.37 1.41
CA GLY A 539 9.22 50.84 2.78
C GLY A 539 7.94 51.44 3.38
N ASP A 540 7.20 52.22 2.59
CA ASP A 540 5.97 52.88 3.01
C ASP A 540 4.87 51.84 3.32
N LEU A 541 4.73 50.83 2.45
CA LEU A 541 3.82 49.72 2.69
C LEU A 541 4.24 48.92 3.93
N ALA A 542 5.52 48.59 4.07
CA ALA A 542 6.04 47.85 5.21
C ALA A 542 5.81 48.58 6.54
N GLN A 543 5.96 49.92 6.56
CA GLN A 543 5.67 50.75 7.72
C GLN A 543 4.17 50.77 8.03
N LEU A 544 3.31 50.91 7.01
CA LEU A 544 1.85 50.95 7.16
C LEU A 544 1.31 49.65 7.79
N ILE A 545 1.83 48.49 7.36
CA ILE A 545 1.41 47.17 7.86
C ILE A 545 2.17 46.72 9.12
N GLY A 546 3.09 47.54 9.65
CA GLY A 546 3.91 47.19 10.82
C GLY A 546 4.88 46.02 10.57
N CYS A 547 5.29 45.78 9.33
CA CYS A 547 6.16 44.68 8.96
C CYS A 547 7.61 44.95 9.38
N ARG A 548 8.19 44.01 10.14
CA ARG A 548 9.64 43.99 10.40
C ARG A 548 10.34 43.21 9.30
N GLU A 549 10.78 43.89 8.25
CA GLU A 549 11.50 43.24 7.16
C GLU A 549 12.80 42.57 7.63
N THR A 550 13.07 41.37 7.12
CA THR A 550 14.29 40.62 7.47
C THR A 550 15.55 41.37 7.01
N LEU A 551 16.61 41.33 7.83
CA LEU A 551 17.89 42.01 7.52
C LEU A 551 18.49 41.63 6.17
N ARG A 552 18.28 40.38 5.73
CA ARG A 552 18.70 39.91 4.39
C ARG A 552 17.99 40.65 3.27
N PHE A 553 16.70 40.93 3.43
CA PHE A 553 15.94 41.70 2.44
C PHE A 553 16.44 43.15 2.39
N ARG A 554 16.63 43.79 3.56
CA ARG A 554 17.16 45.15 3.64
C ARG A 554 18.56 45.29 3.00
N ALA A 555 19.44 44.31 3.22
CA ALA A 555 20.77 44.27 2.60
C ALA A 555 20.68 44.08 1.07
N ARG A 556 19.78 43.21 0.60
CA ARG A 556 19.58 42.97 -0.84
C ARG A 556 18.97 44.19 -1.52
N GLN A 557 18.00 44.84 -0.87
CA GLN A 557 17.40 46.07 -1.36
C GLN A 557 18.41 47.21 -1.38
N TRP A 558 19.25 47.34 -0.35
CA TRP A 558 20.36 48.29 -0.35
C TRP A 558 21.31 48.05 -1.53
N ALA A 559 21.67 46.79 -1.80
CA ALA A 559 22.51 46.43 -2.93
C ALA A 559 21.85 46.75 -4.29
N TYR A 560 20.54 46.58 -4.44
CA TYR A 560 19.80 46.97 -5.65
C TYR A 560 19.71 48.49 -5.81
N CYS A 561 19.40 49.22 -4.74
CA CYS A 561 19.37 50.69 -4.77
C CYS A 561 20.76 51.30 -4.99
N HIS A 562 21.84 50.60 -4.62
CA HIS A 562 23.23 51.03 -4.79
C HIS A 562 23.99 50.13 -5.77
N HIS A 563 23.33 49.64 -6.82
CA HIS A 563 23.92 48.70 -7.77
C HIS A 563 25.22 49.22 -8.38
N SER A 564 25.32 50.53 -8.62
CA SER A 564 26.51 51.21 -9.12
C SER A 564 27.65 51.13 -8.12
N ALA A 565 27.41 51.47 -6.85
CA ALA A 565 28.42 51.41 -5.80
C ALA A 565 28.89 49.98 -5.54
N VAL A 566 28.00 48.99 -5.54
CA VAL A 566 28.35 47.57 -5.39
C VAL A 566 29.18 47.07 -6.57
N TYR A 567 28.82 47.46 -7.80
CA TYR A 567 29.56 47.10 -9.00
C TYR A 567 30.95 47.75 -9.05
N PHE A 568 31.06 49.04 -8.70
CA PHE A 568 32.36 49.73 -8.61
C PHE A 568 33.23 49.19 -7.48
N LEU A 569 32.66 48.91 -6.29
CA LEU A 569 33.39 48.28 -5.19
C LEU A 569 33.89 46.88 -5.59
N GLY A 570 33.06 46.08 -6.26
CA GLY A 570 33.46 44.77 -6.79
C GLY A 570 34.59 44.86 -7.81
N MET A 571 34.52 45.82 -8.74
CA MET A 571 35.62 46.06 -9.69
C MET A 571 36.91 46.53 -9.00
N THR A 572 36.83 47.45 -8.03
CA THR A 572 38.03 47.90 -7.28
C THR A 572 38.64 46.80 -6.42
N PHE A 573 37.80 45.91 -5.87
CA PHE A 573 38.26 44.79 -5.06
C PHE A 573 38.95 43.72 -5.93
N PHE A 574 38.45 43.47 -7.13
CA PHE A 574 39.09 42.56 -8.09
C PHE A 574 40.31 43.16 -8.81
N SER A 575 40.42 44.49 -8.91
CA SER A 575 41.61 45.14 -9.48
C SER A 575 42.73 45.36 -8.47
N ALA A 576 42.42 45.28 -7.17
CA ALA A 576 43.38 45.47 -6.07
C ALA A 576 43.84 44.15 -5.41
N ALA A 577 43.27 43.01 -5.82
CA ALA A 577 43.73 41.65 -5.50
C ALA A 577 44.52 41.09 -6.69
#